data_AF-A0A960X2L9-F1
#
_entry.id   AF-A0A960X2L9-F1
#
_cell.length_a   1.000
_cell.length_b   1.000
_cell.length_c   1.000
_cell.angle_alpha   90.00
_cell.angle_beta   90.00
_cell.angle_gamma   90.00
#
_symmetry.space_group_name_H-M   'P 1'
#
loop_
_entity.id
_entity.type
_entity.pdbx_description
1 polymer ?
#
loop_
_entity_poly.entity_id
_entity_poly.type
_entity_poly.pdbx_seq_one_letter_code
_entity_poly.pdbx_strand_id
1 'polypeptide(L)'
;MRFAIVTSLLVAVSLISAEERQIHSFERLQLTDRYYSEGINAADINGDGHIDILHGPFWFAGPDFKAKKIIYQAAPQNREGYANNFFSWPYDFNKDGLVDVLTAGFPGTPAFVYQNPGKEGQDAPWPKHQVFDWVSNESPHFVNLIGDDPPELVCTRDGYFGWVEINPANGLEPWNFYPISERIAPERFGHGLGVGDVNGDGRLDVLMKDGWFEQPEDLTQGLWALHKVPFAPRGGAEMYAYDVDGDGDNDVITSLAAHEYGLSWHEQTSQGFKEHLIMGDRASQNRYGVLFSELHSVQLADMDGDGLKDIVTGKTYWSHHKKSPMWDAGAVVYWFKLVRGKDGVDWIPMKADGEAGIGRQLVIQEVNGDKLPDILTGGMVGAHVLLHRTKTVTEDEWRTAQPKPLTPEERAALIAKEAPTADVMERVAGALEGEVLAASIKASAGVVKPQNMKNFSGGRWSGGAQCLWTGGKVGEHIEITFNVSAVGDYALETVLTRAPDFAIVQLMLDGKGLGNPVDLYDAKVTSGVLKHQIGQLTAGTHKLVIRITGANPKAKPNRYVGLDYVRLVKTE
;
A
#
# COMPACT_ATOMS: atom_id res chain seq x y z
N MET A 1 -48.22 20.11 -62.47
CA MET A 1 -47.64 19.14 -61.52
C MET A 1 -47.22 19.89 -60.27
N ARG A 2 -47.95 19.75 -59.16
CA ARG A 2 -47.58 20.26 -57.84
C ARG A 2 -47.25 19.04 -56.99
N PHE A 3 -45.98 18.88 -56.61
CA PHE A 3 -45.55 17.84 -55.67
C PHE A 3 -45.63 18.41 -54.25
N ALA A 4 -46.40 17.74 -53.39
CA ALA A 4 -46.44 18.00 -51.96
C ALA A 4 -45.33 17.17 -51.29
N ILE A 5 -44.46 17.83 -50.54
CA ILE A 5 -43.46 17.19 -49.67
C ILE A 5 -44.13 17.02 -48.30
N VAL A 6 -44.26 15.78 -47.85
CA VAL A 6 -44.68 15.43 -46.49
C VAL A 6 -43.41 15.21 -45.68
N THR A 7 -43.13 16.10 -44.73
CA THR A 7 -42.03 15.97 -43.77
C THR A 7 -42.58 15.24 -42.54
N SER A 8 -42.20 13.98 -42.34
CA SER A 8 -42.52 13.22 -41.13
C SER A 8 -41.50 13.56 -40.04
N LEU A 9 -41.95 14.17 -38.95
CA LEU A 9 -41.18 14.45 -37.76
C LEU A 9 -41.15 13.18 -36.89
N LEU A 10 -40.00 12.49 -36.80
CA LEU A 10 -39.80 11.42 -35.81
C LEU A 10 -39.48 12.07 -34.46
N VAL A 11 -40.39 11.94 -33.50
CA VAL A 11 -40.13 12.25 -32.09
C VAL A 11 -39.51 11.00 -31.47
N ALA A 12 -38.21 11.05 -31.18
CA ALA A 12 -37.55 10.04 -30.35
C ALA A 12 -37.97 10.25 -28.89
N VAL A 13 -38.80 9.35 -28.37
CA VAL A 13 -39.12 9.30 -26.94
C VAL A 13 -38.01 8.47 -26.28
N SER A 14 -37.08 9.13 -25.58
CA SER A 14 -36.16 8.44 -24.69
C SER A 14 -36.95 7.88 -23.52
N LEU A 15 -37.19 6.57 -23.54
CA LEU A 15 -37.64 5.83 -22.38
C LEU A 15 -36.48 5.80 -21.39
N ILE A 16 -36.57 6.60 -20.33
CA ILE A 16 -35.72 6.46 -19.15
C ILE A 16 -36.14 5.13 -18.51
N SER A 17 -35.37 4.07 -18.76
CA SER A 17 -35.48 2.86 -17.97
C SER A 17 -35.13 3.23 -16.53
N ALA A 18 -36.01 2.93 -15.58
CA ALA A 18 -35.61 2.98 -14.18
C ALA A 18 -34.47 1.97 -14.03
N GLU A 19 -33.35 2.44 -13.52
CA GLU A 19 -32.18 1.61 -13.26
C GLU A 19 -32.58 0.55 -12.21
N GLU A 20 -32.50 -0.72 -12.58
CA GLU A 20 -32.83 -1.81 -11.66
C GLU A 20 -31.81 -1.83 -10.53
N ARG A 21 -32.27 -1.73 -9.28
CA ARG A 21 -31.37 -1.77 -8.12
C ARG A 21 -30.93 -3.19 -7.82
N GLN A 22 -29.62 -3.38 -7.70
CA GLN A 22 -29.02 -4.67 -7.41
C GLN A 22 -28.24 -4.64 -6.10
N ILE A 23 -28.38 -5.70 -5.30
CA ILE A 23 -27.48 -5.98 -4.19
C ILE A 23 -26.43 -6.97 -4.67
N HIS A 24 -25.16 -6.64 -4.42
CA HIS A 24 -24.00 -7.45 -4.75
C HIS A 24 -23.60 -8.27 -3.52
N SER A 25 -23.29 -9.54 -3.73
CA SER A 25 -22.84 -10.48 -2.70
C SER A 25 -21.90 -11.51 -3.30
N PHE A 26 -21.18 -12.25 -2.46
CA PHE A 26 -20.26 -13.29 -2.94
C PHE A 26 -20.49 -14.61 -2.22
N GLU A 27 -20.49 -15.69 -3.00
CA GLU A 27 -20.46 -17.06 -2.52
C GLU A 27 -19.00 -17.53 -2.48
N ARG A 28 -18.50 -17.84 -1.28
CA ARG A 28 -17.13 -18.31 -1.13
C ARG A 28 -17.02 -19.82 -1.36
N LEU A 29 -16.24 -20.20 -2.36
CA LEU A 29 -15.73 -21.55 -2.57
C LEU A 29 -14.30 -21.65 -2.06
N GLN A 30 -14.05 -22.54 -1.09
CA GLN A 30 -12.69 -22.83 -0.63
C GLN A 30 -12.11 -23.98 -1.46
N LEU A 31 -11.07 -23.68 -2.25
CA LEU A 31 -10.36 -24.67 -3.06
C LEU A 31 -9.42 -25.53 -2.21
N THR A 32 -8.79 -24.90 -1.22
CA THR A 32 -7.90 -25.55 -0.25
C THR A 32 -7.73 -24.67 0.98
N ASP A 33 -7.51 -25.28 2.15
CA ASP A 33 -7.11 -24.60 3.39
C ASP A 33 -5.58 -24.55 3.59
N ARG A 34 -4.85 -25.25 2.71
CA ARG A 34 -3.39 -25.36 2.74
C ARG A 34 -2.74 -24.19 2.05
N TYR A 35 -1.75 -23.61 2.72
CA TYR A 35 -0.89 -22.56 2.20
C TYR A 35 0.16 -23.17 1.27
N TYR A 36 0.01 -22.97 -0.03
CA TYR A 36 0.98 -23.42 -1.04
C TYR A 36 1.69 -22.27 -1.75
N SER A 37 1.02 -21.13 -1.88
CA SER A 37 1.47 -19.96 -2.65
C SER A 37 0.95 -18.69 -1.99
N GLU A 38 1.63 -17.56 -2.22
CA GLU A 38 1.06 -16.23 -1.97
C GLU A 38 0.14 -15.75 -3.10
N GLY A 39 0.13 -16.47 -4.22
CA GLY A 39 -0.60 -16.04 -5.40
C GLY A 39 -1.63 -17.04 -5.91
N ILE A 40 -2.43 -16.54 -6.83
CA ILE A 40 -3.50 -17.23 -7.54
C ILE A 40 -3.63 -16.62 -8.92
N ASN A 41 -4.03 -17.42 -9.92
CA ASN A 41 -4.37 -16.94 -11.25
C ASN A 41 -5.37 -17.89 -11.90
N ALA A 42 -5.82 -17.61 -13.12
CA ALA A 42 -6.81 -18.44 -13.80
C ALA A 42 -6.70 -18.35 -15.34
N ALA A 43 -7.00 -19.46 -16.01
CA ALA A 43 -7.06 -19.61 -17.46
C ALA A 43 -7.74 -20.93 -17.82
N ASP A 44 -8.17 -21.12 -19.07
CA ASP A 44 -8.56 -22.45 -19.57
C ASP A 44 -7.30 -23.30 -19.79
N ILE A 45 -6.86 -24.02 -18.75
CA ILE A 45 -5.59 -24.76 -18.75
C ILE A 45 -5.69 -26.02 -19.60
N ASN A 46 -6.89 -26.61 -19.67
CA ASN A 46 -7.10 -27.90 -20.28
C ASN A 46 -7.76 -27.85 -21.67
N GLY A 47 -8.17 -26.65 -22.10
CA GLY A 47 -8.75 -26.35 -23.40
C GLY A 47 -10.20 -26.83 -23.56
N ASP A 48 -10.96 -26.92 -22.46
CA ASP A 48 -12.37 -27.36 -22.48
C ASP A 48 -13.37 -26.21 -22.55
N GLY A 49 -12.90 -24.96 -22.57
CA GLY A 49 -13.73 -23.76 -22.58
C GLY A 49 -14.20 -23.31 -21.20
N HIS A 50 -13.75 -23.95 -20.12
CA HIS A 50 -13.98 -23.50 -18.75
C HIS A 50 -12.71 -22.90 -18.17
N ILE A 51 -12.86 -21.82 -17.40
CA ILE A 51 -11.73 -21.23 -16.70
C ILE A 51 -11.35 -22.13 -15.53
N ASP A 52 -10.08 -22.51 -15.46
CA ASP A 52 -9.45 -23.26 -14.39
C ASP A 52 -8.68 -22.32 -13.45
N ILE A 53 -8.53 -22.70 -12.19
CA ILE A 53 -7.85 -21.86 -11.18
C ILE A 53 -6.46 -22.41 -10.85
N LEU A 54 -5.44 -21.57 -10.90
CA LEU A 54 -4.05 -21.86 -10.53
C LEU A 54 -3.78 -21.43 -9.09
N HIS A 55 -3.33 -22.37 -8.23
CA HIS A 55 -2.78 -22.01 -6.92
C HIS A 55 -1.61 -22.92 -6.54
N GLY A 56 -0.40 -22.35 -6.62
CA GLY A 56 0.85 -23.04 -6.33
C GLY A 56 1.02 -24.29 -7.22
N PRO A 57 1.18 -25.49 -6.64
CA PRO A 57 1.46 -26.72 -7.38
C PRO A 57 0.23 -27.30 -8.10
N PHE A 58 -0.94 -26.67 -8.01
CA PHE A 58 -2.19 -27.22 -8.53
C PHE A 58 -2.87 -26.26 -9.50
N TRP A 59 -3.60 -26.86 -10.44
CA TRP A 59 -4.74 -26.22 -11.07
C TRP A 59 -6.03 -26.95 -10.69
N PHE A 60 -7.13 -26.22 -10.55
CA PHE A 60 -8.46 -26.70 -10.17
C PHE A 60 -9.39 -26.54 -11.37
N ALA A 61 -9.94 -27.66 -11.85
CA ALA A 61 -10.71 -27.70 -13.08
C ALA A 61 -12.06 -26.99 -12.91
N GLY A 62 -12.37 -26.04 -13.78
CA GLY A 62 -13.66 -25.37 -13.83
C GLY A 62 -14.79 -26.27 -14.33
N PRO A 63 -16.05 -25.83 -14.21
CA PRO A 63 -16.50 -24.65 -13.47
C PRO A 63 -16.79 -24.93 -11.99
N ASP A 64 -16.71 -26.19 -11.52
CA ASP A 64 -17.05 -26.55 -10.13
C ASP A 64 -15.84 -26.61 -9.18
N PHE A 65 -14.62 -26.55 -9.74
CA PHE A 65 -13.33 -26.47 -9.04
C PHE A 65 -13.06 -27.62 -8.06
N LYS A 66 -13.75 -28.76 -8.20
CA LYS A 66 -13.58 -29.92 -7.30
C LYS A 66 -12.44 -30.83 -7.71
N ALA A 67 -12.23 -30.98 -9.02
CA ALA A 67 -11.10 -31.74 -9.53
C ALA A 67 -9.87 -30.84 -9.51
N LYS A 68 -8.73 -31.38 -9.05
CA LYS A 68 -7.45 -30.69 -9.13
C LYS A 68 -6.38 -31.60 -9.70
N LYS A 69 -5.43 -31.01 -10.41
CA LYS A 69 -4.30 -31.67 -11.05
C LYS A 69 -3.01 -30.98 -10.64
N ILE A 70 -1.89 -31.71 -10.74
CA ILE A 70 -0.58 -31.19 -10.35
C ILE A 70 0.11 -30.50 -11.53
N ILE A 71 0.81 -29.41 -11.23
CA ILE A 71 1.77 -28.76 -12.12
C ILE A 71 3.18 -29.16 -11.71
N TYR A 72 3.46 -29.15 -10.40
CA TYR A 72 4.73 -29.59 -9.84
C TYR A 72 4.54 -30.24 -8.47
N GLN A 73 5.61 -30.79 -7.90
CA GLN A 73 5.53 -31.50 -6.63
C GLN A 73 4.96 -30.62 -5.52
N ALA A 74 3.83 -31.03 -4.94
CA ALA A 74 3.16 -30.27 -3.91
C ALA A 74 3.92 -30.32 -2.57
N ALA A 75 4.20 -29.14 -2.02
CA ALA A 75 4.79 -28.97 -0.71
C ALA A 75 4.07 -27.83 0.03
N PRO A 76 3.29 -28.12 1.09
CA PRO A 76 2.70 -27.08 1.91
C PRO A 76 3.78 -26.20 2.54
N GLN A 77 3.49 -24.91 2.66
CA GLN A 77 4.41 -23.90 3.17
C GLN A 77 4.12 -23.61 4.64
N ASN A 78 5.15 -23.25 5.40
CA ASN A 78 5.00 -22.87 6.81
C ASN A 78 4.47 -21.44 6.89
N ARG A 79 3.36 -21.21 7.60
CA ARG A 79 2.79 -19.87 7.84
C ARG A 79 3.69 -18.96 8.70
N GLU A 80 4.68 -19.52 9.40
CA GLU A 80 5.73 -18.76 10.08
C GLU A 80 6.86 -18.30 9.13
N GLY A 81 6.77 -18.65 7.85
CA GLY A 81 7.63 -18.18 6.77
C GLY A 81 6.81 -17.80 5.54
N TYR A 82 7.52 -17.44 4.47
CA TYR A 82 6.90 -17.17 3.17
C TYR A 82 6.90 -18.41 2.28
N ALA A 83 5.92 -18.48 1.38
CA ALA A 83 5.88 -19.47 0.32
C ALA A 83 7.02 -19.25 -0.68
N ASN A 84 7.49 -20.32 -1.30
CA ASN A 84 8.47 -20.22 -2.39
C ASN A 84 7.85 -19.86 -3.75
N ASN A 85 6.52 -19.75 -3.84
CA ASN A 85 5.79 -19.28 -5.03
C ASN A 85 4.98 -18.04 -4.61
N PHE A 86 5.26 -16.90 -5.24
CA PHE A 86 4.55 -15.65 -4.99
C PHE A 86 3.53 -15.34 -6.09
N PHE A 87 3.91 -15.54 -7.34
CA PHE A 87 3.10 -15.18 -8.50
C PHE A 87 3.07 -16.31 -9.52
N SER A 88 1.95 -16.44 -10.21
CA SER A 88 1.84 -17.32 -11.37
C SER A 88 1.08 -16.62 -12.49
N TRP A 89 1.49 -16.82 -13.74
CA TRP A 89 0.83 -16.27 -14.92
C TRP A 89 0.66 -17.34 -16.00
N PRO A 90 -0.58 -17.62 -16.43
CA PRO A 90 -0.86 -18.52 -17.54
C PRO A 90 -0.61 -17.84 -18.89
N TYR A 91 0.07 -18.51 -19.81
CA TYR A 91 0.27 -18.04 -21.19
C TYR A 91 0.73 -19.19 -22.10
N ASP A 92 0.59 -19.08 -23.42
CA ASP A 92 1.19 -20.03 -24.38
C ASP A 92 2.63 -19.59 -24.74
N PHE A 93 3.60 -19.96 -23.89
CA PHE A 93 4.99 -19.48 -24.01
C PHE A 93 5.73 -20.08 -25.20
N ASN A 94 5.41 -21.32 -25.57
CA ASN A 94 6.07 -22.04 -26.66
C ASN A 94 5.27 -22.05 -27.97
N LYS A 95 4.09 -21.41 -27.99
CA LYS A 95 3.19 -21.26 -29.15
C LYS A 95 2.67 -22.61 -29.67
N ASP A 96 2.45 -23.58 -28.78
CA ASP A 96 1.92 -24.90 -29.12
C ASP A 96 0.39 -25.00 -29.00
N GLY A 97 -0.27 -23.92 -28.57
CA GLY A 97 -1.71 -23.83 -28.37
C GLY A 97 -2.18 -24.34 -27.00
N LEU A 98 -1.26 -24.70 -26.10
CA LEU A 98 -1.55 -25.07 -24.71
C LEU A 98 -1.14 -23.95 -23.76
N VAL A 99 -1.89 -23.79 -22.67
CA VAL A 99 -1.58 -22.79 -21.65
C VAL A 99 -0.54 -23.35 -20.68
N ASP A 100 0.67 -22.82 -20.78
CA ASP A 100 1.79 -23.01 -19.84
C ASP A 100 1.64 -22.08 -18.62
N VAL A 101 2.49 -22.27 -17.59
CA VAL A 101 2.47 -21.44 -16.37
C VAL A 101 3.85 -20.89 -16.03
N LEU A 102 4.01 -19.57 -16.12
CA LEU A 102 5.14 -18.83 -15.55
C LEU A 102 4.96 -18.72 -14.04
N THR A 103 6.03 -18.90 -13.28
CA THR A 103 6.07 -18.71 -11.84
C THR A 103 7.21 -17.80 -11.44
N ALA A 104 6.93 -16.83 -10.56
CA ALA A 104 7.93 -16.07 -9.84
C ALA A 104 7.87 -16.43 -8.36
N GLY A 105 9.01 -16.83 -7.82
CA GLY A 105 9.12 -17.32 -6.46
C GLY A 105 9.37 -16.22 -5.43
N PHE A 106 10.02 -16.61 -4.35
CA PHE A 106 10.49 -15.67 -3.33
C PHE A 106 11.38 -14.58 -3.96
N PRO A 107 11.27 -13.29 -3.57
CA PRO A 107 12.03 -12.23 -4.22
C PRO A 107 13.55 -12.47 -4.25
N GLY A 108 14.12 -12.29 -5.44
CA GLY A 108 15.50 -12.59 -5.78
C GLY A 108 15.77 -14.06 -6.12
N THR A 109 14.77 -14.78 -6.63
CA THR A 109 14.92 -16.16 -7.13
C THR A 109 14.58 -16.25 -8.62
N PRO A 110 15.01 -17.31 -9.32
CA PRO A 110 14.69 -17.50 -10.74
C PRO A 110 13.19 -17.63 -11.01
N ALA A 111 12.78 -17.21 -12.20
CA ALA A 111 11.45 -17.51 -12.75
C ALA A 111 11.49 -18.80 -13.57
N PHE A 112 10.39 -19.54 -13.53
CA PHE A 112 10.28 -20.80 -14.25
C PHE A 112 8.97 -20.87 -15.03
N VAL A 113 9.05 -21.35 -16.27
CA VAL A 113 7.88 -21.82 -17.02
C VAL A 113 7.71 -23.31 -16.77
N TYR A 114 6.52 -23.70 -16.32
CA TYR A 114 6.06 -25.08 -16.33
C TYR A 114 5.26 -25.30 -17.60
N GLN A 115 5.78 -26.15 -18.48
CA GLN A 115 5.20 -26.42 -19.78
C GLN A 115 4.03 -27.39 -19.65
N ASN A 116 2.87 -27.05 -20.19
CA ASN A 116 1.70 -27.91 -20.20
C ASN A 116 1.99 -29.14 -21.08
N PRO A 117 1.98 -30.36 -20.50
CA PRO A 117 2.35 -31.56 -21.24
C PRO A 117 1.21 -32.10 -22.13
N GLY A 118 0.09 -31.37 -22.22
CA GLY A 118 -1.14 -31.84 -22.86
C GLY A 118 -1.82 -32.96 -22.09
N LYS A 119 -2.99 -33.41 -22.59
CA LYS A 119 -3.89 -34.33 -21.87
C LYS A 119 -3.23 -35.64 -21.42
N GLU A 120 -2.27 -36.16 -22.19
CA GLU A 120 -1.59 -37.43 -21.88
C GLU A 120 -0.55 -37.32 -20.76
N GLY A 121 -0.09 -36.11 -20.43
CA GLY A 121 0.95 -35.88 -19.41
C GLY A 121 0.48 -35.22 -18.11
N GLN A 122 -0.81 -34.87 -17.98
CA GLN A 122 -1.35 -34.12 -16.85
C GLN A 122 -1.34 -34.86 -15.49
N ASP A 123 -1.04 -36.16 -15.47
CA ASP A 123 -0.94 -36.95 -14.24
C ASP A 123 0.50 -36.97 -13.64
N ALA A 124 1.45 -36.28 -14.28
CA ALA A 124 2.83 -36.13 -13.81
C ALA A 124 3.21 -34.64 -13.65
N PRO A 125 4.25 -34.32 -12.85
CA PRO A 125 4.81 -32.97 -12.84
C PRO A 125 5.21 -32.50 -14.23
N TRP A 126 4.85 -31.26 -14.55
CA TRP A 126 5.10 -30.63 -15.84
C TRP A 126 6.60 -30.40 -16.05
N PRO A 127 7.09 -30.48 -17.31
CA PRO A 127 8.45 -30.06 -17.63
C PRO A 127 8.72 -28.63 -17.15
N LYS A 128 9.84 -28.43 -16.47
CA LYS A 128 10.21 -27.17 -15.83
C LYS A 128 11.40 -26.54 -16.56
N HIS A 129 11.22 -25.30 -17.00
CA HIS A 129 12.22 -24.51 -17.73
C HIS A 129 12.57 -23.26 -16.94
N GLN A 130 13.86 -23.03 -16.68
CA GLN A 130 14.31 -21.77 -16.07
C GLN A 130 14.44 -20.72 -17.18
N VAL A 131 13.48 -19.81 -17.25
CA VAL A 131 13.43 -18.78 -18.30
C VAL A 131 14.09 -17.49 -17.87
N PHE A 132 14.19 -17.22 -16.57
CA PHE A 132 14.84 -16.00 -16.09
C PHE A 132 15.52 -16.25 -14.76
N ASP A 133 16.69 -15.64 -14.55
CA ASP A 133 17.56 -15.97 -13.41
C ASP A 133 17.16 -15.27 -12.10
N TRP A 134 16.41 -14.17 -12.18
CA TRP A 134 16.14 -13.34 -11.00
C TRP A 134 14.91 -12.44 -11.16
N VAL A 135 13.88 -12.66 -10.34
CA VAL A 135 12.74 -11.75 -10.18
C VAL A 135 12.69 -11.21 -8.76
N SER A 136 12.65 -9.89 -8.63
CA SER A 136 12.43 -9.16 -7.37
C SER A 136 11.25 -8.20 -7.49
N ASN A 137 10.93 -7.54 -6.37
CA ASN A 137 9.70 -6.80 -6.11
C ASN A 137 8.55 -7.74 -5.72
N GLU A 138 7.69 -7.31 -4.79
CA GLU A 138 6.51 -8.05 -4.33
C GLU A 138 5.22 -7.62 -5.04
N SER A 139 5.35 -6.99 -6.21
CA SER A 139 4.26 -6.61 -7.11
C SER A 139 4.70 -6.59 -8.60
N PRO A 140 5.41 -7.61 -9.13
CA PRO A 140 5.71 -7.72 -10.56
C PRO A 140 4.44 -7.85 -11.40
N HIS A 141 4.51 -7.37 -12.64
CA HIS A 141 3.39 -7.41 -13.60
C HIS A 141 3.76 -8.25 -14.82
N PHE A 142 2.82 -9.02 -15.34
CA PHE A 142 2.96 -9.68 -16.64
C PHE A 142 1.90 -9.08 -17.57
N VAL A 143 2.34 -8.14 -18.41
CA VAL A 143 1.47 -7.21 -19.14
C VAL A 143 2.13 -6.80 -20.44
N ASN A 144 1.32 -6.50 -21.46
CA ASN A 144 1.79 -5.93 -22.71
C ASN A 144 2.22 -4.47 -22.48
N LEU A 145 3.49 -4.27 -22.12
CA LEU A 145 4.06 -2.98 -21.76
C LEU A 145 4.31 -2.13 -23.00
N ILE A 146 4.80 -2.74 -24.07
CA ILE A 146 5.32 -2.02 -25.25
C ILE A 146 4.37 -2.04 -26.46
N GLY A 147 3.17 -2.62 -26.30
CA GLY A 147 2.10 -2.57 -27.30
C GLY A 147 2.21 -3.63 -28.40
N ASP A 148 2.98 -4.70 -28.20
CA ASP A 148 3.11 -5.84 -29.10
C ASP A 148 2.61 -7.17 -28.49
N ASP A 149 2.84 -8.29 -29.15
CA ASP A 149 2.49 -9.62 -28.63
C ASP A 149 3.74 -10.50 -28.78
N PRO A 150 4.25 -11.15 -27.71
CA PRO A 150 3.64 -11.42 -26.39
C PRO A 150 3.77 -10.30 -25.34
N PRO A 151 3.16 -10.43 -24.15
CA PRO A 151 3.38 -9.53 -23.01
C PRO A 151 4.76 -9.69 -22.34
N GLU A 152 5.17 -8.67 -21.57
CA GLU A 152 6.43 -8.60 -20.82
C GLU A 152 6.24 -8.88 -19.33
N LEU A 153 7.28 -9.41 -18.69
CA LEU A 153 7.38 -9.41 -17.22
C LEU A 153 8.08 -8.12 -16.73
N VAL A 154 7.33 -7.21 -16.13
CA VAL A 154 7.85 -6.00 -15.47
C VAL A 154 8.22 -6.34 -14.03
N CYS A 155 9.48 -6.13 -13.67
CA CYS A 155 10.00 -6.51 -12.36
C CYS A 155 11.24 -5.69 -11.97
N THR A 156 11.83 -6.01 -10.82
CA THR A 156 13.19 -5.56 -10.50
C THR A 156 14.20 -6.69 -10.57
N ARG A 157 15.42 -6.39 -11.00
CA ARG A 157 16.54 -7.33 -11.04
C ARG A 157 17.84 -6.63 -10.69
N ASP A 158 18.57 -7.16 -9.71
CA ASP A 158 19.88 -6.65 -9.27
C ASP A 158 19.92 -5.11 -9.03
N GLY A 159 18.83 -4.58 -8.47
CA GLY A 159 18.68 -3.16 -8.17
C GLY A 159 18.24 -2.27 -9.34
N TYR A 160 17.88 -2.84 -10.48
CA TYR A 160 17.30 -2.12 -11.62
C TYR A 160 15.78 -2.36 -11.70
N PHE A 161 15.01 -1.34 -12.05
CA PHE A 161 13.68 -1.53 -12.63
C PHE A 161 13.83 -1.88 -14.11
N GLY A 162 12.93 -2.69 -14.64
CA GLY A 162 12.92 -3.01 -16.07
C GLY A 162 11.85 -4.03 -16.43
N TRP A 163 11.94 -4.48 -17.67
CA TRP A 163 11.05 -5.48 -18.24
C TRP A 163 11.83 -6.63 -18.83
N VAL A 164 11.19 -7.79 -18.89
CA VAL A 164 11.77 -9.04 -19.37
C VAL A 164 10.97 -9.49 -20.58
N GLU A 165 11.65 -9.62 -21.70
CA GLU A 165 11.11 -10.06 -22.98
C GLU A 165 11.17 -11.58 -23.07
N ILE A 166 10.04 -12.21 -23.40
CA ILE A 166 9.98 -13.63 -23.72
C ILE A 166 10.90 -13.90 -24.90
N ASN A 167 11.75 -14.92 -24.80
CA ASN A 167 12.68 -15.24 -25.87
C ASN A 167 11.95 -15.49 -27.20
N PRO A 168 12.16 -14.67 -28.24
CA PRO A 168 11.34 -14.71 -29.45
C PRO A 168 11.60 -15.95 -30.31
N ALA A 169 12.73 -16.64 -30.12
CA ALA A 169 13.03 -17.88 -30.82
C ALA A 169 12.36 -19.09 -30.17
N ASN A 170 12.27 -19.11 -28.84
CA ASN A 170 11.61 -20.15 -28.06
C ASN A 170 11.35 -19.63 -26.64
N GLY A 171 10.10 -19.42 -26.24
CA GLY A 171 9.76 -18.88 -24.92
C GLY A 171 10.12 -19.79 -23.73
N LEU A 172 10.57 -21.03 -23.98
CA LEU A 172 11.09 -21.94 -22.95
C LEU A 172 12.61 -21.79 -22.71
N GLU A 173 13.31 -21.00 -23.53
CA GLU A 173 14.73 -20.68 -23.37
C GLU A 173 14.91 -19.39 -22.55
N PRO A 174 16.14 -19.05 -22.10
CA PRO A 174 16.38 -17.85 -21.30
C PRO A 174 15.91 -16.54 -21.96
N TRP A 175 15.26 -15.70 -21.16
CA TRP A 175 14.68 -14.40 -21.50
C TRP A 175 15.66 -13.26 -21.27
N ASN A 176 15.43 -12.13 -21.96
CA ASN A 176 16.29 -10.96 -21.90
C ASN A 176 15.69 -9.89 -21.00
N PHE A 177 16.52 -9.28 -20.14
CA PHE A 177 16.12 -8.16 -19.29
C PHE A 177 16.61 -6.84 -19.84
N TYR A 178 15.72 -5.86 -19.90
CA TYR A 178 15.99 -4.51 -20.37
C TYR A 178 15.83 -3.53 -19.18
N PRO A 179 16.93 -3.00 -18.61
CA PRO A 179 16.86 -2.06 -17.51
C PRO A 179 16.37 -0.70 -18.01
N ILE A 180 15.42 -0.11 -17.28
CA ILE A 180 14.88 1.23 -17.57
C ILE A 180 15.37 2.29 -16.58
N SER A 181 16.04 1.88 -15.51
CA SER A 181 16.55 2.76 -14.46
C SER A 181 18.04 2.59 -14.22
N GLU A 182 18.65 3.50 -13.47
CA GLU A 182 19.91 3.21 -12.77
C GLU A 182 19.69 2.16 -11.66
N ARG A 183 20.75 1.80 -10.92
CA ARG A 183 20.68 0.82 -9.82
C ARG A 183 20.07 1.43 -8.54
N ILE A 184 18.79 1.75 -8.59
CA ILE A 184 18.04 2.45 -7.53
C ILE A 184 16.94 1.60 -6.87
N ALA A 185 16.59 0.45 -7.45
CA ALA A 185 15.61 -0.46 -6.87
C ALA A 185 16.19 -1.25 -5.69
N PRO A 186 15.37 -1.66 -4.71
CA PRO A 186 15.76 -2.69 -3.76
C PRO A 186 16.12 -4.00 -4.48
N GLU A 187 17.21 -4.65 -4.06
CA GLU A 187 17.71 -5.86 -4.74
C GLU A 187 16.74 -7.05 -4.63
N ARG A 188 16.04 -7.20 -3.49
CA ARG A 188 15.12 -8.32 -3.23
C ARG A 188 13.70 -7.83 -2.95
N PHE A 189 13.51 -7.23 -1.79
CA PHE A 189 12.20 -6.82 -1.29
C PHE A 189 11.89 -5.38 -1.72
N GLY A 190 11.35 -5.25 -2.93
CA GLY A 190 10.77 -4.01 -3.45
C GLY A 190 9.25 -3.99 -3.27
N HIS A 191 8.70 -2.78 -3.11
CA HIS A 191 7.28 -2.51 -2.90
C HIS A 191 6.87 -1.30 -3.73
N GLY A 192 5.60 -1.24 -4.15
CA GLY A 192 5.09 -0.18 -5.01
C GLY A 192 5.66 -0.31 -6.41
N LEU A 193 5.16 -1.27 -7.20
CA LEU A 193 5.44 -1.40 -8.64
C LEU A 193 4.12 -1.44 -9.40
N GLY A 194 4.04 -0.64 -10.45
CA GLY A 194 2.84 -0.55 -11.27
C GLY A 194 3.15 -0.38 -12.74
N VAL A 195 2.11 -0.53 -13.54
CA VAL A 195 2.14 -0.24 -14.97
C VAL A 195 0.86 0.51 -15.33
N GLY A 196 0.98 1.58 -16.12
CA GLY A 196 -0.16 2.38 -16.55
C GLY A 196 0.29 3.60 -17.35
N ASP A 197 -0.58 4.10 -18.23
CA ASP A 197 -0.34 5.35 -18.97
C ASP A 197 -0.52 6.54 -18.03
N VAL A 198 0.55 7.08 -17.45
CA VAL A 198 0.46 8.13 -16.44
C VAL A 198 0.27 9.50 -17.09
N ASN A 199 0.91 9.73 -18.23
CA ASN A 199 0.91 11.04 -18.90
C ASN A 199 -0.18 11.20 -19.98
N GLY A 200 -0.98 10.15 -20.25
CA GLY A 200 -2.08 10.15 -21.20
C GLY A 200 -1.64 10.09 -22.67
N ASP A 201 -0.43 9.62 -22.95
CA ASP A 201 0.13 9.60 -24.31
C ASP A 201 -0.13 8.28 -25.07
N GLY A 202 -0.81 7.33 -24.43
CA GLY A 202 -1.18 6.04 -24.98
C GLY A 202 -0.12 4.96 -24.84
N ARG A 203 1.03 5.22 -24.21
CA ARG A 203 2.05 4.22 -23.87
C ARG A 203 2.00 3.91 -22.38
N LEU A 204 2.29 2.66 -22.01
CA LEU A 204 2.30 2.26 -20.61
C LEU A 204 3.64 2.61 -19.96
N ASP A 205 3.57 3.37 -18.87
CA ASP A 205 4.70 3.74 -18.03
C ASP A 205 4.90 2.72 -16.91
N VAL A 206 6.09 2.72 -16.30
CA VAL A 206 6.38 1.90 -15.11
C VAL A 206 6.38 2.78 -13.87
N LEU A 207 5.47 2.51 -12.94
CA LEU A 207 5.35 3.23 -11.68
C LEU A 207 6.22 2.61 -10.59
N MET A 208 6.74 3.45 -9.70
CA MET A 208 7.35 3.03 -8.46
C MET A 208 6.86 3.88 -7.28
N LYS A 209 7.07 3.41 -6.06
CA LYS A 209 6.63 4.11 -4.84
C LYS A 209 7.06 5.59 -4.72
N ASP A 210 8.15 5.98 -5.38
CA ASP A 210 8.73 7.34 -5.36
C ASP A 210 8.68 8.04 -6.75
N GLY A 211 7.87 7.57 -7.70
CA GLY A 211 7.69 8.22 -8.99
C GLY A 211 7.24 7.29 -10.12
N TRP A 212 7.53 7.65 -11.35
CA TRP A 212 7.26 6.81 -12.52
C TRP A 212 8.32 7.03 -13.61
N PHE A 213 8.52 6.01 -14.43
CA PHE A 213 9.42 6.00 -15.57
C PHE A 213 8.60 6.13 -16.86
N GLU A 214 8.82 7.21 -17.58
CA GLU A 214 8.13 7.52 -18.83
C GLU A 214 8.64 6.64 -19.97
N GLN A 215 7.74 5.88 -20.60
CA GLN A 215 8.09 5.05 -21.74
C GLN A 215 8.44 5.95 -22.95
N PRO A 216 9.67 5.87 -23.50
CA PRO A 216 10.04 6.63 -24.69
C PRO A 216 9.37 6.04 -25.94
N GLU A 217 9.18 6.87 -26.97
CA GLU A 217 8.74 6.39 -28.29
C GLU A 217 9.76 5.43 -28.92
N ASP A 218 11.06 5.64 -28.66
CA ASP A 218 12.15 4.77 -29.11
C ASP A 218 12.74 4.00 -27.92
N LEU A 219 12.37 2.72 -27.81
CA LEU A 219 12.80 1.81 -26.75
C LEU A 219 14.32 1.54 -26.75
N THR A 220 15.06 1.92 -27.80
CA THR A 220 16.52 1.76 -27.86
C THR A 220 17.28 2.83 -27.08
N GLN A 221 16.59 3.87 -26.58
CA GLN A 221 17.21 4.98 -25.84
C GLN A 221 17.79 4.58 -24.46
N GLY A 222 17.54 3.36 -24.00
CA GLY A 222 18.08 2.83 -22.75
C GLY A 222 17.23 3.26 -21.55
N LEU A 223 17.79 4.08 -20.66
CA LEU A 223 17.10 4.51 -19.44
C LEU A 223 15.91 5.42 -19.75
N TRP A 224 14.79 5.15 -19.08
CA TRP A 224 13.56 5.93 -19.21
C TRP A 224 13.61 7.19 -18.36
N ALA A 225 12.84 8.22 -18.73
CA ALA A 225 12.82 9.47 -17.97
C ALA A 225 12.09 9.27 -16.63
N LEU A 226 12.77 9.61 -15.53
CA LEU A 226 12.21 9.46 -14.18
C LEU A 226 11.53 10.74 -13.70
N HIS A 227 10.23 10.64 -13.42
CA HIS A 227 9.42 11.67 -12.77
C HIS A 227 9.20 11.33 -11.30
N LYS A 228 9.81 12.10 -10.38
CA LYS A 228 9.77 11.81 -8.94
C LYS A 228 8.50 12.34 -8.28
N VAL A 229 7.73 11.44 -7.68
CA VAL A 229 6.49 11.75 -6.96
C VAL A 229 6.33 10.75 -5.80
N PRO A 230 6.15 11.20 -4.54
CA PRO A 230 6.12 10.30 -3.39
C PRO A 230 4.75 9.61 -3.23
N PHE A 231 4.40 8.70 -4.15
CA PHE A 231 3.11 8.00 -4.12
C PHE A 231 2.93 7.12 -2.87
N ALA A 232 3.94 6.34 -2.48
CA ALA A 232 3.84 5.44 -1.33
C ALA A 232 5.18 5.34 -0.58
N PRO A 233 5.57 6.35 0.22
CA PRO A 233 6.92 6.44 0.80
C PRO A 233 7.37 5.20 1.59
N ARG A 234 6.43 4.49 2.23
CA ARG A 234 6.66 3.24 2.99
C ARG A 234 6.72 1.99 2.11
N GLY A 235 6.23 2.05 0.88
CA GLY A 235 6.13 0.94 -0.07
C GLY A 235 4.75 0.30 -0.09
N GLY A 236 4.00 0.54 -1.17
CA GLY A 236 2.69 -0.06 -1.44
C GLY A 236 2.75 -1.45 -2.08
N ALA A 237 1.60 -1.93 -2.53
CA ALA A 237 1.48 -3.11 -3.40
C ALA A 237 1.52 -2.68 -4.88
N GLU A 238 0.67 -3.25 -5.73
CA GLU A 238 0.49 -2.83 -7.11
C GLU A 238 0.02 -1.38 -7.20
N MET A 239 0.50 -0.68 -8.22
CA MET A 239 0.08 0.70 -8.55
C MET A 239 -0.56 0.73 -9.93
N TYR A 240 -1.55 1.59 -10.11
CA TYR A 240 -2.30 1.71 -11.37
C TYR A 240 -2.45 3.17 -11.78
N ALA A 241 -2.43 3.43 -13.10
CA ALA A 241 -2.84 4.69 -13.68
C ALA A 241 -4.29 4.60 -14.19
N TYR A 242 -5.17 5.48 -13.74
CA TYR A 242 -6.59 5.50 -14.12
C TYR A 242 -7.19 6.86 -13.82
N ASP A 243 -7.93 7.44 -14.76
CA ASP A 243 -8.78 8.61 -14.55
C ASP A 243 -9.84 8.30 -13.48
N VAL A 244 -9.65 8.75 -12.23
CA VAL A 244 -10.54 8.45 -11.10
C VAL A 244 -11.71 9.43 -11.08
N ASP A 245 -11.48 10.71 -11.33
CA ASP A 245 -12.49 11.76 -11.15
C ASP A 245 -13.26 12.14 -12.42
N GLY A 246 -12.81 11.69 -13.59
CA GLY A 246 -13.45 11.87 -14.88
C GLY A 246 -13.04 13.14 -15.61
N ASP A 247 -11.95 13.79 -15.23
CA ASP A 247 -11.48 15.01 -15.87
C ASP A 247 -10.63 14.77 -17.14
N GLY A 248 -10.24 13.51 -17.36
CA GLY A 248 -9.56 13.03 -18.55
C GLY A 248 -8.04 12.94 -18.46
N ASP A 249 -7.43 13.22 -17.30
CA ASP A 249 -6.07 12.78 -17.01
C ASP A 249 -6.06 11.51 -16.14
N ASN A 250 -4.93 10.80 -16.13
CA ASN A 250 -4.82 9.54 -15.40
C ASN A 250 -4.20 9.77 -14.02
N ASP A 251 -4.92 9.36 -12.99
CA ASP A 251 -4.49 9.41 -11.59
C ASP A 251 -3.72 8.16 -11.19
N VAL A 252 -3.06 8.18 -10.03
CA VAL A 252 -2.35 7.00 -9.51
C VAL A 252 -3.04 6.40 -8.29
N ILE A 253 -3.41 5.13 -8.35
CA ILE A 253 -4.02 4.36 -7.24
C ILE A 253 -2.98 3.41 -6.64
N THR A 254 -2.86 3.38 -5.30
CA THR A 254 -1.99 2.41 -4.61
C THR A 254 -2.38 2.24 -3.13
N SER A 255 -1.97 1.12 -2.53
CA SER A 255 -1.80 1.08 -1.06
C SER A 255 -0.57 1.87 -0.64
N LEU A 256 -0.57 2.49 0.54
CA LEU A 256 0.54 3.34 0.99
C LEU A 256 1.67 2.56 1.69
N ALA A 257 1.30 1.47 2.36
CA ALA A 257 2.21 0.59 3.09
C ALA A 257 1.69 -0.85 3.10
N ALA A 258 2.27 -1.73 2.27
CA ALA A 258 1.81 -3.11 2.06
C ALA A 258 1.83 -3.99 3.33
N HIS A 259 2.60 -3.61 4.36
CA HIS A 259 2.66 -4.30 5.66
C HIS A 259 2.02 -3.51 6.81
N GLU A 260 1.47 -2.33 6.54
CA GLU A 260 0.84 -1.47 7.54
C GLU A 260 -0.55 -1.07 7.03
N TYR A 261 -0.80 0.22 6.85
CA TYR A 261 -2.10 0.79 6.52
C TYR A 261 -1.97 1.73 5.34
N GLY A 262 -3.11 2.09 4.77
CA GLY A 262 -3.16 3.13 3.75
C GLY A 262 -3.65 2.60 2.42
N LEU A 263 -4.69 3.24 1.89
CA LEU A 263 -5.15 3.15 0.52
C LEU A 263 -5.46 4.57 0.08
N SER A 264 -4.89 4.98 -1.05
CA SER A 264 -5.06 6.33 -1.59
C SER A 264 -5.10 6.30 -3.12
N TRP A 265 -5.65 7.36 -3.68
CA TRP A 265 -5.40 7.75 -5.06
C TRP A 265 -4.73 9.13 -5.09
N HIS A 266 -3.96 9.40 -6.13
CA HIS A 266 -3.21 10.63 -6.30
C HIS A 266 -3.73 11.31 -7.56
N GLU A 267 -4.53 12.37 -7.35
CA GLU A 267 -5.14 13.20 -8.38
C GLU A 267 -4.04 13.89 -9.18
N GLN A 268 -3.98 13.64 -10.49
CA GLN A 268 -3.13 14.42 -11.36
C GLN A 268 -3.78 15.79 -11.55
N THR A 269 -2.96 16.85 -11.47
CA THR A 269 -3.44 18.21 -11.65
C THR A 269 -2.40 19.03 -12.40
N SER A 270 -2.77 20.21 -12.86
CA SER A 270 -1.82 21.20 -13.41
C SER A 270 -0.66 21.58 -12.47
N GLN A 271 -0.76 21.28 -11.17
CA GLN A 271 0.27 21.55 -10.16
C GLN A 271 1.07 20.30 -9.75
N GLY A 272 0.84 19.16 -10.41
CA GLY A 272 1.37 17.85 -10.04
C GLY A 272 0.34 16.99 -9.33
N PHE A 273 0.80 15.96 -8.64
CA PHE A 273 -0.08 14.98 -7.99
C PHE A 273 -0.50 15.41 -6.58
N LYS A 274 -1.78 15.21 -6.26
CA LYS A 274 -2.36 15.48 -4.95
C LYS A 274 -3.00 14.23 -4.37
N GLU A 275 -2.55 13.82 -3.18
CA GLU A 275 -3.10 12.64 -2.50
C GLU A 275 -4.53 12.85 -1.99
N HIS A 276 -5.37 11.83 -2.20
CA HIS A 276 -6.68 11.66 -1.57
C HIS A 276 -6.74 10.31 -0.85
N LEU A 277 -6.82 10.39 0.48
CA LEU A 277 -6.86 9.22 1.35
C LEU A 277 -8.23 8.52 1.29
N ILE A 278 -8.22 7.22 0.95
CA ILE A 278 -9.40 6.34 0.98
C ILE A 278 -9.53 5.67 2.35
N MET A 279 -8.43 5.11 2.85
CA MET A 279 -8.36 4.46 4.18
C MET A 279 -7.00 4.69 4.80
N GLY A 280 -6.95 5.20 6.04
CA GLY A 280 -5.70 5.46 6.77
C GLY A 280 -5.37 4.40 7.83
N ASP A 281 -4.66 4.81 8.88
CA ASP A 281 -4.26 3.97 10.03
C ASP A 281 -5.33 3.86 11.12
N ARG A 282 -6.45 4.57 10.93
CA ARG A 282 -7.56 4.68 11.88
C ARG A 282 -8.89 4.55 11.17
N ALA A 283 -9.87 3.97 11.86
CA ALA A 283 -11.23 3.85 11.34
C ALA A 283 -11.85 5.23 11.10
N SER A 284 -11.54 6.22 11.93
CA SER A 284 -11.99 7.60 11.74
C SER A 284 -11.44 8.29 10.48
N GLN A 285 -10.42 7.73 9.81
CA GLN A 285 -9.85 8.27 8.57
C GLN A 285 -10.47 7.69 7.31
N ASN A 286 -11.28 6.63 7.42
CA ASN A 286 -12.13 6.16 6.32
C ASN A 286 -13.54 6.74 6.48
N ARG A 287 -14.18 7.12 5.36
CA ARG A 287 -15.53 7.72 5.38
C ARG A 287 -16.60 6.82 6.00
N TYR A 288 -16.41 5.50 5.92
CA TYR A 288 -17.34 4.47 6.33
C TYR A 288 -16.85 3.68 7.57
N GLY A 289 -15.74 4.10 8.19
CA GLY A 289 -15.20 3.44 9.38
C GLY A 289 -14.47 2.12 9.11
N VAL A 290 -14.20 1.78 7.85
CA VAL A 290 -13.46 0.57 7.50
C VAL A 290 -11.98 0.74 7.83
N LEU A 291 -11.40 -0.29 8.45
CA LEU A 291 -9.98 -0.34 8.79
C LEU A 291 -9.49 -1.79 8.73
N PHE A 292 -8.45 -2.02 7.95
CA PHE A 292 -7.65 -3.24 7.99
C PHE A 292 -6.22 -2.92 7.54
N SER A 293 -5.27 -3.74 7.96
CA SER A 293 -3.86 -3.63 7.58
C SER A 293 -3.51 -4.61 6.46
N GLU A 294 -2.32 -4.45 5.91
CA GLU A 294 -1.66 -5.39 5.00
C GLU A 294 -2.38 -5.54 3.66
N LEU A 295 -2.61 -4.40 3.00
CA LEU A 295 -3.15 -4.29 1.66
C LEU A 295 -2.06 -4.62 0.64
N HIS A 296 -1.69 -5.90 0.61
CA HIS A 296 -0.52 -6.41 -0.10
C HIS A 296 -0.82 -6.89 -1.52
N SER A 297 -2.07 -6.78 -1.96
CA SER A 297 -2.43 -6.85 -3.37
C SER A 297 -3.61 -5.93 -3.64
N VAL A 298 -3.55 -5.20 -4.75
CA VAL A 298 -4.54 -4.26 -5.24
C VAL A 298 -4.85 -4.64 -6.68
N GLN A 299 -6.13 -4.62 -7.07
CA GLN A 299 -6.58 -4.80 -8.45
C GLN A 299 -7.63 -3.76 -8.80
N LEU A 300 -7.74 -3.42 -10.09
CA LEU A 300 -8.80 -2.57 -10.61
C LEU A 300 -9.74 -3.35 -11.54
N ALA A 301 -11.04 -3.30 -11.25
CA ALA A 301 -12.06 -3.96 -12.07
C ALA A 301 -13.40 -3.24 -11.96
N ASP A 302 -14.19 -3.26 -13.03
CA ASP A 302 -15.58 -2.78 -12.98
C ASP A 302 -16.42 -3.90 -12.35
N MET A 303 -16.74 -3.77 -11.05
CA MET A 303 -17.32 -4.86 -10.28
C MET A 303 -18.83 -4.94 -10.43
N ASP A 304 -19.51 -3.83 -10.75
CA ASP A 304 -20.98 -3.81 -10.87
C ASP A 304 -21.52 -3.43 -12.25
N GLY A 305 -20.63 -3.25 -13.22
CA GLY A 305 -20.98 -3.02 -14.62
C GLY A 305 -21.39 -1.57 -14.91
N ASP A 306 -21.03 -0.62 -14.04
CA ASP A 306 -21.33 0.80 -14.24
C ASP A 306 -20.29 1.53 -15.13
N GLY A 307 -19.25 0.81 -15.55
CA GLY A 307 -18.20 1.30 -16.44
C GLY A 307 -17.03 1.98 -15.72
N LEU A 308 -17.09 2.13 -14.38
CA LEU A 308 -15.99 2.66 -13.57
C LEU A 308 -15.14 1.51 -13.02
N LYS A 309 -13.83 1.75 -12.85
CA LYS A 309 -12.95 0.76 -12.23
C LYS A 309 -12.95 0.94 -10.71
N ASP A 310 -13.37 -0.11 -10.03
CA ASP A 310 -13.35 -0.23 -8.57
C ASP A 310 -12.04 -0.83 -8.09
N ILE A 311 -11.68 -0.55 -6.83
CA ILE A 311 -10.49 -1.12 -6.20
C ILE A 311 -10.87 -2.42 -5.49
N VAL A 312 -10.25 -3.53 -5.82
CA VAL A 312 -10.37 -4.78 -5.06
C VAL A 312 -9.09 -5.04 -4.29
N THR A 313 -9.21 -5.27 -2.98
CA THR A 313 -8.08 -5.53 -2.08
C THR A 313 -8.57 -6.21 -0.81
N GLY A 314 -7.69 -6.42 0.15
CA GLY A 314 -8.02 -7.11 1.39
C GLY A 314 -6.86 -7.09 2.36
N LYS A 315 -6.96 -7.96 3.36
CA LYS A 315 -5.91 -8.18 4.33
C LYS A 315 -5.17 -9.47 4.04
N THR A 316 -3.85 -9.38 3.96
CA THR A 316 -3.02 -10.57 4.11
C THR A 316 -3.05 -11.05 5.54
N TYR A 317 -3.68 -12.20 5.79
CA TYR A 317 -3.73 -12.78 7.12
C TYR A 317 -2.34 -13.31 7.51
N TRP A 318 -1.86 -12.95 8.71
CA TRP A 318 -0.56 -13.39 9.25
C TRP A 318 0.69 -12.95 8.48
N SER A 319 0.61 -11.89 7.67
CA SER A 319 1.80 -11.37 7.02
C SER A 319 2.85 -10.89 8.05
N HIS A 320 4.14 -11.09 7.72
CA HIS A 320 5.29 -10.92 8.61
C HIS A 320 5.26 -11.70 9.94
N HIS A 321 4.49 -12.78 10.05
CA HIS A 321 4.57 -13.73 11.17
C HIS A 321 4.40 -13.05 12.54
N LYS A 322 3.31 -12.27 12.69
CA LYS A 322 2.88 -11.57 13.91
C LYS A 322 3.56 -10.23 14.20
N LYS A 323 4.30 -9.67 13.25
CA LYS A 323 5.00 -8.39 13.43
C LYS A 323 4.23 -7.18 12.91
N SER A 324 3.27 -7.41 12.02
CA SER A 324 2.46 -6.34 11.45
C SER A 324 1.33 -5.90 12.40
N PRO A 325 0.88 -4.64 12.30
CA PRO A 325 -0.32 -4.19 12.98
C PRO A 325 -1.51 -5.09 12.63
N MET A 326 -2.38 -5.37 13.61
CA MET A 326 -3.57 -6.20 13.41
C MET A 326 -3.30 -7.58 12.77
N TRP A 327 -2.13 -8.18 13.02
CA TRP A 327 -1.76 -9.47 12.43
C TRP A 327 -2.78 -10.60 12.71
N ASP A 328 -3.54 -10.50 13.81
CA ASP A 328 -4.55 -11.47 14.27
C ASP A 328 -6.00 -11.03 14.03
N ALA A 329 -6.24 -9.87 13.39
CA ALA A 329 -7.58 -9.29 13.21
C ALA A 329 -8.47 -10.03 12.17
N GLY A 330 -8.15 -11.28 11.84
CA GLY A 330 -8.82 -12.07 10.82
C GLY A 330 -8.42 -11.65 9.40
N ALA A 331 -9.04 -12.31 8.43
CA ALA A 331 -8.83 -12.07 7.00
C ALA A 331 -10.04 -11.30 6.43
N VAL A 332 -9.85 -10.43 5.45
CA VAL A 332 -10.97 -9.75 4.78
C VAL A 332 -10.67 -9.51 3.31
N VAL A 333 -11.72 -9.42 2.51
CA VAL A 333 -11.68 -8.97 1.10
C VAL A 333 -12.78 -7.93 0.91
N TYR A 334 -12.41 -6.80 0.32
CA TYR A 334 -13.30 -5.69 -0.02
C TYR A 334 -13.11 -5.30 -1.47
N TRP A 335 -14.19 -4.78 -2.07
CA TRP A 335 -14.06 -3.89 -3.21
C TRP A 335 -14.55 -2.50 -2.80
N PHE A 336 -13.84 -1.45 -3.19
CA PHE A 336 -14.20 -0.06 -2.95
C PHE A 336 -14.80 0.46 -4.24
N LYS A 337 -16.13 0.62 -4.23
CA LYS A 337 -16.88 1.10 -5.39
C LYS A 337 -16.53 2.55 -5.67
N LEU A 338 -16.09 2.86 -6.87
CA LEU A 338 -15.90 4.23 -7.34
C LEU A 338 -17.26 4.86 -7.66
N VAL A 339 -17.54 6.03 -7.07
CA VAL A 339 -18.70 6.84 -7.42
C VAL A 339 -18.26 8.25 -7.71
N ARG A 340 -18.62 8.75 -8.89
CA ARG A 340 -18.45 10.16 -9.26
C ARG A 340 -19.75 10.93 -9.00
N GLY A 341 -19.63 12.07 -8.33
CA GLY A 341 -20.76 12.94 -7.99
C GLY A 341 -20.42 14.42 -8.15
N LYS A 342 -21.42 15.28 -7.94
CA LYS A 342 -21.24 16.74 -8.00
C LYS A 342 -20.23 17.28 -6.99
N ASP A 343 -20.03 16.53 -5.90
CA ASP A 343 -19.15 16.88 -4.79
C ASP A 343 -17.78 16.19 -4.92
N GLY A 344 -17.48 15.58 -6.07
CA GLY A 344 -16.24 14.85 -6.35
C GLY A 344 -16.42 13.32 -6.31
N VAL A 345 -15.34 12.64 -5.96
CA VAL A 345 -15.24 11.18 -5.93
C VAL A 345 -15.54 10.63 -4.53
N ASP A 346 -16.22 9.48 -4.46
CA ASP A 346 -16.35 8.67 -3.26
C ASP A 346 -15.96 7.21 -3.54
N TRP A 347 -15.46 6.55 -2.50
CA TRP A 347 -15.05 5.14 -2.53
C TRP A 347 -15.86 4.35 -1.50
N ILE A 348 -16.93 3.69 -1.94
CA ILE A 348 -17.87 2.99 -1.05
C ILE A 348 -17.34 1.57 -0.77
N PRO A 349 -16.98 1.23 0.48
CA PRO A 349 -16.38 -0.07 0.79
C PRO A 349 -17.45 -1.16 0.88
N MET A 350 -17.42 -2.06 -0.08
CA MET A 350 -18.30 -3.22 -0.20
C MET A 350 -17.56 -4.47 0.25
N LYS A 351 -17.99 -5.10 1.35
CA LYS A 351 -17.35 -6.31 1.87
C LYS A 351 -17.67 -7.49 0.95
N ALA A 352 -16.65 -8.09 0.33
CA ALA A 352 -16.80 -9.29 -0.47
C ALA A 352 -16.80 -10.55 0.39
N ASP A 353 -15.82 -10.68 1.30
CA ASP A 353 -15.71 -11.83 2.20
C ASP A 353 -14.97 -11.47 3.51
N GLY A 354 -15.21 -12.24 4.57
CA GLY A 354 -14.65 -12.02 5.90
C GLY A 354 -13.63 -13.04 6.37
N GLU A 355 -13.16 -13.93 5.50
CA GLU A 355 -12.39 -15.11 5.90
C GLU A 355 -11.37 -15.58 4.84
N ALA A 356 -11.51 -15.21 3.57
CA ALA A 356 -10.65 -15.62 2.46
C ALA A 356 -9.30 -14.91 2.44
N GLY A 357 -9.26 -13.64 2.86
CA GLY A 357 -8.05 -12.81 2.80
C GLY A 357 -7.43 -12.72 1.41
N ILE A 358 -6.26 -12.08 1.33
CA ILE A 358 -5.46 -12.01 0.12
C ILE A 358 -4.00 -12.42 0.40
N GLY A 359 -3.22 -12.68 -0.63
CA GLY A 359 -1.77 -12.86 -0.57
C GLY A 359 -1.06 -11.72 -1.29
N ARG A 360 -0.11 -12.06 -2.15
CA ARG A 360 0.63 -11.10 -3.00
C ARG A 360 0.04 -10.97 -4.41
N GLN A 361 -0.82 -11.90 -4.81
CA GLN A 361 -1.53 -11.83 -6.09
C GLN A 361 -3.02 -12.07 -5.85
N LEU A 362 -3.83 -11.15 -6.36
CA LEU A 362 -5.29 -11.17 -6.43
C LEU A 362 -5.68 -11.12 -7.90
N VAL A 363 -6.70 -11.86 -8.32
CA VAL A 363 -7.19 -11.83 -9.71
C VAL A 363 -8.69 -11.60 -9.72
N ILE A 364 -9.14 -10.78 -10.68
CA ILE A 364 -10.56 -10.52 -10.95
C ILE A 364 -10.89 -11.08 -12.33
N GLN A 365 -11.73 -12.10 -12.38
CA GLN A 365 -12.08 -12.77 -13.63
C GLN A 365 -13.43 -13.46 -13.52
N GLU A 366 -14.20 -13.48 -14.60
CA GLU A 366 -15.41 -14.28 -14.73
C GLU A 366 -15.02 -15.76 -14.88
N VAL A 367 -15.47 -16.64 -13.98
CA VAL A 367 -15.02 -18.06 -13.97
C VAL A 367 -16.14 -19.09 -14.05
N ASN A 368 -17.41 -18.68 -14.17
CA ASN A 368 -18.56 -19.57 -14.00
C ASN A 368 -19.62 -19.50 -15.14
N GLY A 369 -19.45 -18.60 -16.10
CA GLY A 369 -20.32 -18.30 -17.24
C GLY A 369 -21.42 -17.27 -16.99
N ASP A 370 -21.54 -16.66 -15.81
CA ASP A 370 -22.63 -15.72 -15.47
C ASP A 370 -22.37 -14.26 -15.86
N LYS A 371 -21.18 -13.96 -16.40
CA LYS A 371 -20.74 -12.63 -16.85
C LYS A 371 -20.53 -11.61 -15.72
N LEU A 372 -20.43 -12.07 -14.48
CA LEU A 372 -20.05 -11.24 -13.35
C LEU A 372 -18.55 -11.44 -13.04
N PRO A 373 -17.82 -10.38 -12.63
CA PRO A 373 -16.43 -10.52 -12.22
C PRO A 373 -16.33 -11.23 -10.86
N ASP A 374 -15.71 -12.41 -10.83
CA ASP A 374 -15.42 -13.14 -9.61
C ASP A 374 -14.07 -12.71 -9.02
N ILE A 375 -13.88 -12.89 -7.70
CA ILE A 375 -12.63 -12.54 -7.01
C ILE A 375 -11.89 -13.82 -6.62
N LEU A 376 -10.64 -13.95 -7.06
CA LEU A 376 -9.80 -15.10 -6.80
C LEU A 376 -8.71 -14.70 -5.80
N THR A 377 -8.64 -15.39 -4.67
CA THR A 377 -7.65 -15.11 -3.63
C THR A 377 -6.80 -16.33 -3.28
N GLY A 378 -5.51 -16.12 -3.06
CA GLY A 378 -4.57 -17.13 -2.59
C GLY A 378 -3.65 -16.55 -1.52
N GLY A 379 -3.29 -17.33 -0.50
CA GLY A 379 -2.39 -16.87 0.55
C GLY A 379 -2.35 -17.80 1.75
N MET A 380 -2.02 -17.25 2.93
CA MET A 380 -1.79 -18.05 4.14
C MET A 380 -3.01 -18.85 4.62
N VAL A 381 -4.23 -18.40 4.30
CA VAL A 381 -5.48 -19.11 4.63
C VAL A 381 -5.94 -20.10 3.54
N GLY A 382 -5.10 -20.34 2.53
CA GLY A 382 -5.38 -21.22 1.41
C GLY A 382 -5.79 -20.44 0.16
N ALA A 383 -6.63 -21.06 -0.67
CA ALA A 383 -7.14 -20.44 -1.89
C ALA A 383 -8.66 -20.51 -1.97
N HIS A 384 -9.25 -19.43 -2.49
CA HIS A 384 -10.68 -19.23 -2.54
C HIS A 384 -11.10 -18.59 -3.87
N VAL A 385 -12.29 -18.97 -4.32
CA VAL A 385 -13.03 -18.26 -5.36
C VAL A 385 -14.24 -17.62 -4.69
N LEU A 386 -14.39 -16.31 -4.83
CA LEU A 386 -15.57 -15.58 -4.38
C LEU A 386 -16.45 -15.36 -5.60
N LEU A 387 -17.45 -16.22 -5.77
CA LEU A 387 -18.36 -16.13 -6.90
C LEU A 387 -19.34 -14.97 -6.70
N HIS A 388 -19.33 -14.02 -7.63
CA HIS A 388 -20.16 -12.83 -7.55
C HIS A 388 -21.63 -13.17 -7.83
N ARG A 389 -22.53 -12.55 -7.07
CA ARG A 389 -23.97 -12.74 -7.16
C ARG A 389 -24.67 -11.40 -7.05
N THR A 390 -25.64 -11.19 -7.91
CA THR A 390 -26.53 -10.04 -7.85
C THR A 390 -27.96 -10.46 -7.52
N LYS A 391 -28.67 -9.59 -6.81
CA LYS A 391 -30.10 -9.73 -6.55
C LYS A 391 -30.80 -8.42 -6.84
N THR A 392 -31.72 -8.41 -7.80
CA THR A 392 -32.61 -7.27 -8.03
C THR A 392 -33.55 -7.08 -6.84
N VAL A 393 -33.64 -5.85 -6.34
CA VAL A 393 -34.40 -5.48 -5.15
C VAL A 393 -35.13 -4.15 -5.34
N THR A 394 -35.99 -3.80 -4.38
CA THR A 394 -36.59 -2.46 -4.32
C THR A 394 -35.55 -1.39 -3.93
N GLU A 395 -35.84 -0.12 -4.21
CA GLU A 395 -35.00 1.02 -3.81
C GLU A 395 -34.77 1.05 -2.29
N ASP A 396 -35.80 0.78 -1.48
CA ASP A 396 -35.69 0.81 -0.02
C ASP A 396 -34.81 -0.33 0.52
N GLU A 397 -34.93 -1.53 -0.04
CA GLU A 397 -34.05 -2.67 0.27
C GLU A 397 -32.61 -2.37 -0.13
N TRP A 398 -32.41 -1.82 -1.33
CA TRP A 398 -31.10 -1.43 -1.84
C TRP A 398 -30.43 -0.40 -0.92
N ARG A 399 -31.11 0.71 -0.61
CA ARG A 399 -30.62 1.75 0.31
C ARG A 399 -30.29 1.23 1.70
N THR A 400 -31.06 0.24 2.18
CA THR A 400 -30.82 -0.37 3.48
C THR A 400 -29.55 -1.22 3.50
N ALA A 401 -29.24 -1.88 2.39
CA ALA A 401 -28.07 -2.74 2.24
C ALA A 401 -26.76 -1.97 1.99
N GLN A 402 -26.82 -0.74 1.50
CA GLN A 402 -25.61 0.04 1.20
C GLN A 402 -24.83 0.42 2.47
N PRO A 403 -23.48 0.43 2.40
CA PRO A 403 -22.63 1.04 3.42
C PRO A 403 -23.05 2.49 3.68
N LYS A 404 -23.05 2.89 4.95
CA LYS A 404 -23.44 4.23 5.39
C LYS A 404 -22.21 5.01 5.82
N PRO A 405 -22.01 6.25 5.33
CA PRO A 405 -20.97 7.12 5.86
C PRO A 405 -21.16 7.32 7.35
N LEU A 406 -20.05 7.41 8.08
CA LEU A 406 -20.07 7.77 9.50
C LEU A 406 -20.73 9.14 9.68
N THR A 407 -21.64 9.26 10.64
CA THR A 407 -22.12 10.59 11.05
C THR A 407 -20.98 11.38 11.72
N PRO A 408 -21.08 12.73 11.80
CA PRO A 408 -20.11 13.53 12.55
C PRO A 408 -19.92 13.05 14.00
N GLU A 409 -20.99 12.60 14.66
CA GLU A 409 -20.96 12.09 16.03
C GLU A 409 -20.27 10.72 16.11
N GLU A 410 -20.54 9.81 15.19
CA GLU A 410 -19.88 8.50 15.11
C GLU A 410 -18.39 8.65 14.86
N ARG A 411 -18.00 9.53 13.92
CA ARG A 411 -16.61 9.85 13.64
C ARG A 411 -15.93 10.49 14.85
N ALA A 412 -16.58 11.45 15.51
CA ALA A 412 -16.05 12.06 16.73
C ALA A 412 -15.86 11.03 17.86
N ALA A 413 -16.77 10.07 17.98
CA ALA A 413 -16.65 8.98 18.95
C ALA A 413 -15.49 8.03 18.62
N LEU A 414 -15.25 7.71 17.34
CA LEU A 414 -14.06 6.96 16.91
C LEU A 414 -12.78 7.73 17.22
N ILE A 415 -12.71 9.01 16.86
CA ILE A 415 -11.55 9.87 17.19
C ILE A 415 -11.29 9.89 18.70
N ALA A 416 -12.34 9.95 19.53
CA ALA A 416 -12.19 9.92 20.98
C ALA A 416 -11.71 8.55 21.52
N LYS A 417 -12.06 7.43 20.86
CA LYS A 417 -11.58 6.08 21.22
C LYS A 417 -10.15 5.82 20.74
N GLU A 418 -9.82 6.32 19.56
CA GLU A 418 -8.50 6.24 18.92
C GLU A 418 -7.52 7.27 19.50
N ALA A 419 -8.03 8.27 20.22
CA ALA A 419 -7.21 9.13 21.05
C ALA A 419 -6.41 8.22 22.00
N PRO A 420 -5.08 8.43 22.11
CA PRO A 420 -4.22 7.52 22.85
C PRO A 420 -4.80 7.20 24.24
N THR A 421 -5.09 5.93 24.50
CA THR A 421 -5.48 5.47 25.84
C THR A 421 -4.30 5.62 26.78
N ALA A 422 -4.58 5.73 28.07
CA ALA A 422 -3.59 6.08 29.08
C ALA A 422 -2.43 5.09 29.27
N ASP A 423 -2.47 3.93 28.59
CA ASP A 423 -1.67 2.75 28.92
C ASP A 423 -0.76 2.25 27.78
N VAL A 424 -0.90 2.77 26.55
CA VAL A 424 -0.04 2.35 25.42
C VAL A 424 0.97 3.45 25.11
N MET A 425 2.14 3.36 25.74
CA MET A 425 3.29 4.23 25.49
C MET A 425 4.11 3.71 24.30
N GLU A 426 3.49 3.61 23.13
CA GLU A 426 4.20 3.25 21.89
C GLU A 426 5.23 4.31 21.52
N ARG A 427 6.28 3.87 20.82
CA ARG A 427 7.32 4.77 20.32
C ARG A 427 6.83 5.53 19.09
N VAL A 428 7.17 6.81 19.01
CA VAL A 428 6.81 7.67 17.88
C VAL A 428 7.72 7.32 16.70
N ALA A 429 7.12 6.83 15.62
CA ALA A 429 7.85 6.47 14.41
C ALA A 429 8.67 7.66 13.86
N GLY A 430 9.92 7.38 13.50
CA GLY A 430 10.87 8.37 12.98
C GLY A 430 11.43 9.35 14.03
N ALA A 431 11.07 9.19 15.30
CA ALA A 431 11.59 10.04 16.37
C ALA A 431 12.96 9.53 16.88
N LEU A 432 13.82 10.48 17.22
CA LEU A 432 15.02 10.24 18.01
C LEU A 432 14.63 10.29 19.49
N GLU A 433 14.52 9.11 20.08
CA GLU A 433 14.04 8.92 21.45
C GLU A 433 15.03 9.47 22.48
N GLY A 434 14.53 10.27 23.42
CA GLY A 434 15.31 10.95 24.44
C GLY A 434 16.05 9.96 25.33
N GLU A 435 15.40 8.89 25.79
CA GLU A 435 16.06 7.89 26.62
C GLU A 435 17.23 7.18 25.91
N VAL A 436 17.19 7.10 24.58
CA VAL A 436 18.28 6.58 23.74
C VAL A 436 19.37 7.65 23.57
N LEU A 437 18.97 8.89 23.25
CA LEU A 437 19.88 10.04 23.10
C LEU A 437 20.64 10.39 24.38
N ALA A 438 20.10 10.06 25.55
CA ALA A 438 20.71 10.37 26.85
C ALA A 438 22.16 9.86 26.97
N ALA A 439 22.52 8.78 26.27
CA ALA A 439 23.89 8.25 26.25
C ALA A 439 24.87 9.08 25.40
N SER A 440 24.37 9.83 24.41
CA SER A 440 25.18 10.62 23.47
C SER A 440 25.10 12.14 23.70
N ILE A 441 24.09 12.62 24.44
CA ILE A 441 23.91 14.03 24.73
C ILE A 441 25.08 14.56 25.57
N LYS A 442 25.64 15.69 25.13
CA LYS A 442 26.66 16.42 25.88
C LYS A 442 26.01 17.57 26.64
N ALA A 443 26.06 17.50 27.96
CA ALA A 443 25.68 18.63 28.82
C ALA A 443 26.91 19.49 29.12
N SER A 444 26.76 20.81 29.08
CA SER A 444 27.82 21.74 29.50
C SER A 444 28.06 21.68 31.02
N ALA A 445 27.03 21.31 31.80
CA ALA A 445 27.10 21.01 33.22
C ALA A 445 25.98 20.06 33.65
N GLY A 446 26.15 19.39 34.79
CA GLY A 446 25.13 18.51 35.36
C GLY A 446 25.17 17.09 34.77
N VAL A 447 24.07 16.34 34.94
CA VAL A 447 23.97 14.93 34.56
C VAL A 447 22.74 14.70 33.69
N VAL A 448 22.96 13.99 32.58
CA VAL A 448 21.92 13.50 31.68
C VAL A 448 21.77 11.99 31.88
N LYS A 449 20.53 11.52 32.02
CA LYS A 449 20.23 10.10 32.15
C LYS A 449 18.83 9.76 31.63
N PRO A 450 18.59 8.52 31.18
CA PRO A 450 17.23 8.07 30.92
C PRO A 450 16.41 8.04 32.23
N GLN A 451 15.13 8.34 32.12
CA GLN A 451 14.17 8.29 33.23
C GLN A 451 12.88 7.61 32.76
N ASN A 452 12.40 6.63 33.53
CA ASN A 452 11.11 6.00 33.31
C ASN A 452 9.98 6.96 33.68
N MET A 453 9.02 7.13 32.76
CA MET A 453 7.89 8.05 32.92
C MET A 453 6.53 7.35 33.03
N LYS A 454 6.48 6.02 33.02
CA LYS A 454 5.23 5.23 33.03
C LYS A 454 4.35 5.48 34.26
N ASN A 455 4.95 5.91 35.38
CA ASN A 455 4.23 6.20 36.62
C ASN A 455 3.59 7.61 36.67
N PHE A 456 3.77 8.43 35.62
CA PHE A 456 3.19 9.76 35.54
C PHE A 456 2.01 9.76 34.56
N SER A 457 0.82 10.13 35.05
CA SER A 457 -0.42 10.09 34.26
C SER A 457 -0.82 11.43 33.63
N GLY A 458 -0.12 12.52 33.94
CA GLY A 458 -0.44 13.86 33.45
C GLY A 458 0.12 14.21 32.06
N GLY A 459 0.96 13.34 31.49
CA GLY A 459 1.53 13.46 30.14
C GLY A 459 1.69 12.08 29.50
N ARG A 460 2.13 12.07 28.24
CA ARG A 460 2.51 10.86 27.51
C ARG A 460 3.91 11.01 26.96
N TRP A 461 4.69 9.94 27.07
CA TRP A 461 6.07 9.88 26.63
C TRP A 461 6.21 8.76 25.63
N SER A 462 6.83 9.05 24.49
CA SER A 462 7.21 8.06 23.51
C SER A 462 8.04 6.95 24.18
N GLY A 463 7.63 5.69 24.02
CA GLY A 463 8.29 4.56 24.71
C GLY A 463 8.19 4.55 26.25
N GLY A 464 7.47 5.50 26.85
CA GLY A 464 7.24 5.61 28.30
C GLY A 464 8.46 6.06 29.10
N ALA A 465 9.42 6.73 28.46
CA ALA A 465 10.65 7.22 29.09
C ALA A 465 11.05 8.58 28.53
N GLN A 466 12.05 9.22 29.15
CA GLN A 466 12.63 10.46 28.65
C GLN A 466 14.13 10.53 28.93
N CYS A 467 14.82 11.45 28.26
CA CYS A 467 16.08 12.01 28.72
C CYS A 467 15.83 13.05 29.81
N LEU A 468 16.30 12.81 31.04
CA LEU A 468 16.29 13.79 32.11
C LEU A 468 17.68 14.42 32.26
N TRP A 469 17.74 15.75 32.15
CA TRP A 469 18.90 16.56 32.49
C TRP A 469 18.70 17.29 33.82
N THR A 470 19.66 17.12 34.73
CA THR A 470 19.65 17.69 36.09
C THR A 470 20.96 18.41 36.40
N GLY A 471 20.93 19.38 37.31
CA GLY A 471 22.12 20.11 37.75
C GLY A 471 22.57 21.24 36.81
N GLY A 472 21.79 21.54 35.77
CA GLY A 472 21.99 22.69 34.91
C GLY A 472 21.71 24.03 35.63
N LYS A 473 22.41 25.08 35.19
CA LYS A 473 22.23 26.47 35.68
C LYS A 473 21.82 27.37 34.50
N VAL A 474 21.38 28.58 34.82
CA VAL A 474 21.10 29.59 33.78
C VAL A 474 22.36 29.81 32.94
N GLY A 475 22.22 29.70 31.62
CA GLY A 475 23.31 29.77 30.65
C GLY A 475 23.83 28.41 30.19
N GLU A 476 23.65 27.34 30.98
CA GLU A 476 24.06 25.98 30.61
C GLU A 476 23.12 25.36 29.59
N HIS A 477 23.60 24.35 28.86
CA HIS A 477 22.84 23.70 27.80
C HIS A 477 23.18 22.21 27.63
N ILE A 478 22.28 21.51 26.93
CA ILE A 478 22.54 20.20 26.33
C ILE A 478 22.58 20.31 24.81
N GLU A 479 23.46 19.52 24.19
CA GLU A 479 23.61 19.43 22.73
C GLU A 479 23.17 18.05 22.22
N ILE A 480 22.31 18.07 21.20
CA ILE A 480 21.81 16.90 20.49
C ILE A 480 22.23 17.05 19.03
N THR A 481 22.93 16.06 18.51
CA THR A 481 23.33 16.01 17.10
C THR A 481 22.48 14.98 16.37
N PHE A 482 21.98 15.36 15.19
CA PHE A 482 21.25 14.44 14.31
C PHE A 482 21.64 14.68 12.85
N ASN A 483 21.41 13.67 12.01
CA ASN A 483 21.69 13.76 10.59
C ASN A 483 20.42 13.99 9.78
N VAL A 484 20.52 14.91 8.83
CA VAL A 484 19.52 15.15 7.78
C VAL A 484 20.03 14.47 6.52
N SER A 485 19.22 13.60 5.92
CA SER A 485 19.62 12.75 4.79
C SER A 485 19.58 13.47 3.44
N ALA A 486 18.72 14.48 3.28
CA ALA A 486 18.57 15.24 2.05
C ALA A 486 18.29 16.70 2.35
N VAL A 487 18.67 17.59 1.42
CA VAL A 487 18.25 18.99 1.51
C VAL A 487 16.72 19.08 1.37
N GLY A 488 16.08 19.95 2.15
CA GLY A 488 14.64 20.17 2.06
C GLY A 488 14.13 21.06 3.18
N ASP A 489 12.88 21.49 3.07
CA ASP A 489 12.19 22.19 4.16
C ASP A 489 11.75 21.20 5.24
N TYR A 490 11.94 21.57 6.50
CA TYR A 490 11.59 20.75 7.64
C TYR A 490 10.84 21.53 8.71
N ALA A 491 9.95 20.82 9.39
CA ALA A 491 9.50 21.15 10.73
C ALA A 491 10.25 20.28 11.74
N LEU A 492 10.63 20.90 12.85
CA LEU A 492 11.17 20.22 14.01
C LEU A 492 10.06 20.05 15.05
N GLU A 493 9.77 18.81 15.40
CA GLU A 493 8.94 18.47 16.55
C GLU A 493 9.84 18.07 17.72
N THR A 494 9.58 18.66 18.87
CA THR A 494 10.21 18.26 20.14
C THR A 494 9.13 18.06 21.19
N VAL A 495 9.28 17.04 22.03
CA VAL A 495 8.41 16.88 23.19
C VAL A 495 9.25 17.09 24.44
N LEU A 496 8.93 18.14 25.18
CA LEU A 496 9.56 18.47 26.45
C LEU A 496 8.57 18.23 27.59
N THR A 497 9.07 17.66 28.68
CA THR A 497 8.30 17.49 29.91
C THR A 497 8.13 18.82 30.61
N ARG A 498 6.92 19.07 31.11
CA ARG A 498 6.63 20.16 32.03
C ARG A 498 6.40 19.60 33.42
N ALA A 499 6.98 20.23 34.45
CA ALA A 499 6.79 19.79 35.84
C ALA A 499 7.10 20.91 36.86
N PRO A 500 6.80 20.70 38.17
CA PRO A 500 6.93 21.75 39.17
C PRO A 500 8.34 22.28 39.42
N ASP A 501 9.36 21.61 38.90
CA ASP A 501 10.77 21.90 39.16
C ASP A 501 11.61 22.08 37.89
N PHE A 502 10.94 22.31 36.75
CA PHE A 502 11.54 22.44 35.43
C PHE A 502 11.84 23.89 35.06
N ALA A 503 12.81 24.06 34.16
CA ALA A 503 13.36 25.34 33.76
C ALA A 503 12.52 26.08 32.69
N ILE A 504 12.84 27.36 32.47
CA ILE A 504 12.54 28.04 31.21
C ILE A 504 13.73 27.78 30.28
N VAL A 505 13.46 27.32 29.05
CA VAL A 505 14.49 26.92 28.09
C VAL A 505 14.36 27.64 26.75
N GLN A 506 15.47 27.91 26.08
CA GLN A 506 15.51 28.32 24.68
C GLN A 506 15.99 27.16 23.82
N LEU A 507 15.21 26.83 22.79
CA LEU A 507 15.61 25.90 21.74
C LEU A 507 16.38 26.66 20.65
N MET A 508 17.47 26.06 20.17
CA MET A 508 18.27 26.63 19.08
C MET A 508 18.70 25.54 18.13
N LEU A 509 18.53 25.74 16.82
CA LEU A 509 19.02 24.85 15.78
C LEU A 509 20.15 25.54 15.01
N ASP A 510 21.32 24.91 14.96
CA ASP A 510 22.54 25.44 14.34
C ASP A 510 22.85 26.88 14.75
N GLY A 511 22.63 27.18 16.04
CA GLY A 511 22.85 28.50 16.63
C GLY A 511 21.71 29.51 16.42
N LYS A 512 20.67 29.19 15.65
CA LYS A 512 19.48 30.04 15.46
C LYS A 512 18.39 29.68 16.47
N GLY A 513 17.82 30.66 17.15
CA GLY A 513 16.73 30.45 18.10
C GLY A 513 15.43 29.99 17.43
N LEU A 514 14.79 28.97 18.00
CA LEU A 514 13.50 28.46 17.57
C LEU A 514 12.38 29.03 18.44
N GLY A 515 11.78 30.13 17.97
CA GLY A 515 10.73 30.84 18.69
C GLY A 515 11.19 31.43 20.03
N ASN A 516 10.22 31.73 20.89
CA ASN A 516 10.47 32.30 22.22
C ASN A 516 10.90 31.22 23.24
N PRO A 517 11.56 31.60 24.35
CA PRO A 517 11.83 30.68 25.45
C PRO A 517 10.55 30.00 25.95
N VAL A 518 10.63 28.70 26.18
CA VAL A 518 9.54 27.84 26.63
C VAL A 518 9.63 27.66 28.13
N ASP A 519 8.60 28.09 28.86
CA ASP A 519 8.48 27.80 30.28
C ASP A 519 7.98 26.36 30.49
N LEU A 520 8.84 25.48 31.01
CA LEU A 520 8.50 24.08 31.30
C LEU A 520 7.93 23.90 32.72
N TYR A 521 7.63 24.97 33.45
CA TYR A 521 6.91 24.84 34.70
C TYR A 521 5.45 24.41 34.46
N ASP A 522 5.01 23.42 35.25
CA ASP A 522 3.60 23.08 35.42
C ASP A 522 3.40 22.53 36.85
N ALA A 523 2.20 22.71 37.43
CA ALA A 523 1.91 22.17 38.76
C ALA A 523 1.82 20.63 38.76
N LYS A 524 1.65 20.00 37.59
CA LYS A 524 1.65 18.55 37.37
C LYS A 524 2.73 18.15 36.37
N VAL A 525 3.11 16.87 36.36
CA VAL A 525 4.02 16.33 35.35
C VAL A 525 3.22 16.08 34.07
N THR A 526 3.48 16.86 33.02
CA THR A 526 2.79 16.81 31.72
C THR A 526 3.80 16.85 30.58
N SER A 527 3.35 16.64 29.34
CA SER A 527 4.17 16.72 28.13
C SER A 527 3.32 17.25 26.97
N GLY A 528 3.96 17.71 25.90
CA GLY A 528 3.27 18.17 24.69
C GLY A 528 4.23 18.43 23.54
N VAL A 529 3.72 18.32 22.31
CA VAL A 529 4.52 18.54 21.10
C VAL A 529 4.69 20.03 20.84
N LEU A 530 5.95 20.47 20.82
CA LEU A 530 6.36 21.77 20.31
C LEU A 530 6.78 21.59 18.86
N LYS A 531 6.07 22.26 17.95
CA LYS A 531 6.37 22.26 16.52
C LYS A 531 6.99 23.59 16.14
N HIS A 532 8.13 23.53 15.46
CA HIS A 532 8.82 24.70 14.93
C HIS A 532 9.02 24.52 13.42
N GLN A 533 8.50 25.44 12.63
CA GLN A 533 8.86 25.54 11.22
C GLN A 533 10.30 26.03 11.13
N ILE A 534 11.18 25.21 10.57
CA ILE A 534 12.61 25.51 10.45
C ILE A 534 12.92 26.10 9.07
N GLY A 535 12.20 25.65 8.04
CA GLY A 535 12.55 25.88 6.64
C GLY A 535 13.67 24.95 6.20
N GLN A 536 14.46 25.40 5.22
CA GLN A 536 15.41 24.54 4.54
C GLN A 536 16.59 24.12 5.43
N LEU A 537 16.80 22.81 5.56
CA LEU A 537 18.01 22.21 6.10
C LEU A 537 18.79 21.52 4.98
N THR A 538 20.12 21.57 5.08
CA THR A 538 21.04 20.86 4.18
C THR A 538 21.14 19.39 4.57
N ALA A 539 21.58 18.53 3.65
CA ALA A 539 22.02 17.19 4.06
C ALA A 539 23.28 17.29 4.93
N GLY A 540 23.37 16.49 5.98
CA GLY A 540 24.51 16.47 6.90
C GLY A 540 24.12 16.52 8.37
N THR A 541 25.10 16.75 9.23
CA THR A 541 24.90 16.78 10.67
C THR A 541 24.46 18.16 11.14
N HIS A 542 23.35 18.21 11.86
CA HIS A 542 22.76 19.40 12.45
C HIS A 542 22.76 19.29 13.98
N LYS A 543 22.67 20.45 14.65
CA LYS A 543 22.78 20.54 16.11
C LYS A 543 21.59 21.28 16.72
N LEU A 544 20.82 20.57 17.53
CA LEU A 544 19.82 21.14 18.42
C LEU A 544 20.43 21.38 19.80
N VAL A 545 20.25 22.60 20.32
CA VAL A 545 20.67 23.00 21.65
C VAL A 545 19.46 23.38 22.48
N ILE A 546 19.37 22.84 23.69
CA ILE A 546 18.38 23.22 24.71
C ILE A 546 19.11 23.94 25.83
N ARG A 547 18.92 25.26 25.93
CA ARG A 547 19.62 26.11 26.91
C ARG A 547 18.68 26.57 28.01
N ILE A 548 19.11 26.47 29.26
CA ILE A 548 18.37 27.02 30.39
C ILE A 548 18.53 28.55 30.40
N THR A 549 17.43 29.27 30.29
CA THR A 549 17.40 30.74 30.31
C THR A 549 16.80 31.30 31.60
N GLY A 550 16.07 30.48 32.36
CA GLY A 550 15.47 30.90 33.62
C GLY A 550 14.70 29.80 34.32
N ALA A 551 13.82 30.19 35.24
CA ALA A 551 12.84 29.34 35.88
C ALA A 551 11.61 30.17 36.23
N ASN A 552 10.42 29.58 36.15
CA ASN A 552 9.20 30.24 36.62
C ASN A 552 9.33 30.58 38.11
N PRO A 553 8.86 31.76 38.59
CA PRO A 553 8.90 32.12 40.01
C PRO A 553 8.21 31.11 40.95
N LYS A 554 7.28 30.31 40.43
CA LYS A 554 6.57 29.25 41.17
C LYS A 554 7.28 27.88 41.09
N ALA A 555 8.31 27.74 40.27
CA ALA A 555 9.05 26.49 40.14
C ALA A 555 9.96 26.25 41.35
N LYS A 556 10.13 24.98 41.73
CA LYS A 556 11.21 24.59 42.64
C LYS A 556 12.56 24.89 41.97
N PRO A 557 13.62 25.22 42.74
CA PRO A 557 14.86 25.78 42.20
C PRO A 557 15.77 24.76 41.48
N ASN A 558 15.26 23.60 41.07
CA ASN A 558 16.03 22.48 40.52
C ASN A 558 16.41 22.68 39.04
N ARG A 559 15.56 23.38 38.26
CA ARG A 559 15.77 23.70 36.83
C ARG A 559 16.00 22.46 35.97
N TYR A 560 15.21 21.41 36.16
CA TYR A 560 15.30 20.22 35.33
C TYR A 560 14.83 20.48 33.91
N VAL A 561 15.32 19.66 32.98
CA VAL A 561 14.88 19.62 31.60
C VAL A 561 14.67 18.16 31.24
N GLY A 562 13.50 17.85 30.69
CA GLY A 562 13.13 16.51 30.27
C GLY A 562 12.79 16.54 28.79
N LEU A 563 13.49 15.73 28.01
CA LEU A 563 13.28 15.57 26.58
C LEU A 563 12.76 14.17 26.32
N ASP A 564 11.53 14.08 25.81
CA ASP A 564 10.91 12.82 25.39
C ASP A 564 11.45 12.40 24.04
N TYR A 565 11.26 13.19 22.97
CA TYR A 565 11.85 12.91 21.67
C TYR A 565 12.11 14.16 20.84
N VAL A 566 12.92 13.99 19.79
CA VAL A 566 13.11 14.95 18.68
C VAL A 566 12.74 14.27 17.37
N ARG A 567 11.91 14.90 16.53
CA ARG A 567 11.54 14.37 15.22
C ARG A 567 11.62 15.48 14.18
N LEU A 568 12.30 15.20 13.08
CA LEU A 568 12.23 16.03 11.88
C LEU A 568 11.11 15.50 10.99
N VAL A 569 10.25 16.40 10.57
CA VAL A 569 9.19 16.13 9.61
C VAL A 569 9.51 16.98 8.39
N LYS A 570 9.72 16.35 7.23
CA LYS A 570 9.89 17.11 5.99
C LYS A 570 8.58 17.83 5.69
N THR A 571 8.67 19.12 5.38
CA THR A 571 7.53 19.95 5.01
C THR A 571 7.61 20.26 3.52
N GLU A 572 6.45 20.31 2.88
CA GLU A 572 6.31 20.68 1.46
C GLU A 572 6.62 22.15 1.21
#